data_AF-A0A3L7PY00-F1
#
_entry.id   AF-A0A3L7PY00-F1
#
_cell.length_a   1.000
_cell.length_b   1.000
_cell.length_c   1.000
_cell.angle_alpha   90.00
_cell.angle_beta   90.00
_cell.angle_gamma   90.00
#
_symmetry.space_group_name_H-M   'P 1'
#
loop_
_entity.id
_entity.type
_entity.pdbx_description
1 polymer ?
#
loop_
_entity_poly.entity_id
_entity_poly.type
_entity_poly.pdbx_seq_one_letter_code
_entity_poly.pdbx_strand_id
1 'polypeptide(L)'
;MTPPDNESASKLWWQFGLGVLSGFGAMALFLVASLSLAYQILEEEGTFQPETFHVTPLWLAAHVAAELIAGSIAGFVAWSVGGKRALYGIVALLFLMGSLTAAGKISEGDHGTPRGPEETDGQMAQTNAISPVWKHLLSPISLAGMALVTGLVAFQRSSRDPY
;
A
#
# COMPACT_ATOMS: atom_id res chain seq x y z
N MET A 1 -13.63 12.96 39.70
CA MET A 1 -12.98 12.37 38.50
C MET A 1 -12.19 11.16 38.98
N THR A 2 -12.71 9.95 38.78
CA THR A 2 -11.96 8.72 39.03
C THR A 2 -10.98 8.50 37.86
N PRO A 3 -9.73 8.12 38.12
CA PRO A 3 -8.78 7.81 37.05
C PRO A 3 -9.31 6.63 36.22
N PRO A 4 -9.06 6.61 34.90
CA PRO A 4 -9.44 5.46 34.07
C PRO A 4 -8.76 4.20 34.61
N ASP A 5 -9.52 3.12 34.66
CA ASP A 5 -9.04 1.79 34.99
C ASP A 5 -7.95 1.37 34.01
N ASN A 6 -6.86 0.81 34.53
CA ASN A 6 -5.72 0.32 33.74
C ASN A 6 -6.13 -0.79 32.73
N GLU A 7 -7.18 -1.54 33.04
CA GLU A 7 -7.70 -2.63 32.22
C GLU A 7 -8.31 -2.11 30.91
N SER A 8 -9.18 -1.09 30.95
CA SER A 8 -9.75 -0.48 29.74
C SER A 8 -8.67 0.11 28.81
N ALA A 9 -7.66 0.75 29.39
CA ALA A 9 -6.54 1.31 28.64
C ALA A 9 -5.77 0.22 27.87
N SER A 10 -5.45 -0.91 28.51
CA SER A 10 -4.72 -2.02 27.88
C SER A 10 -5.49 -2.65 26.70
N LYS A 11 -6.81 -2.83 26.86
CA LYS A 11 -7.68 -3.40 25.83
C LYS A 11 -7.74 -2.50 24.59
N LEU A 12 -7.81 -1.18 24.81
CA LEU A 12 -7.79 -0.19 23.74
C LEU A 12 -6.50 -0.22 22.92
N TRP A 13 -5.34 -0.34 23.57
CA TRP A 13 -4.05 -0.44 22.88
C TRP A 13 -3.93 -1.74 22.08
N TRP A 14 -4.44 -2.85 22.62
CA TRP A 14 -4.46 -4.12 21.89
C TRP A 14 -5.34 -4.07 20.65
N GLN A 15 -6.55 -3.54 20.75
CA GLN A 15 -7.45 -3.38 19.59
C GLN A 15 -6.86 -2.46 18.53
N PHE A 16 -6.22 -1.37 18.96
CA PHE A 16 -5.49 -0.48 18.05
C PHE A 16 -4.41 -1.25 17.29
N GLY A 17 -3.51 -1.94 18.00
CA GLY A 17 -2.40 -2.67 17.39
C GLY A 17 -2.87 -3.77 16.44
N LEU A 18 -3.85 -4.57 16.87
CA LEU A 18 -4.43 -5.62 16.03
C LEU A 18 -5.08 -5.05 14.77
N GLY A 19 -5.82 -3.94 14.87
CA GLY A 19 -6.43 -3.31 13.70
C GLY A 19 -5.41 -2.83 12.68
N VAL A 20 -4.34 -2.14 13.14
CA VAL A 20 -3.26 -1.68 12.25
C VAL A 20 -2.55 -2.86 11.59
N LEU A 21 -2.18 -3.89 12.37
CA LEU A 21 -1.47 -5.06 11.86
C LEU A 21 -2.31 -5.89 10.89
N SER A 22 -3.59 -6.13 11.19
CA SER A 22 -4.49 -6.85 10.29
C SER A 22 -4.73 -6.08 8.99
N GLY A 23 -4.92 -4.77 9.07
CA GLY A 23 -5.07 -3.93 7.88
C GLY A 23 -3.83 -3.94 7.00
N PHE A 24 -2.65 -3.76 7.59
CA PHE A 24 -1.38 -3.83 6.88
C PHE A 24 -1.12 -5.20 6.28
N GLY A 25 -1.37 -6.29 7.03
CA GLY A 25 -1.19 -7.65 6.55
C GLY A 25 -2.10 -7.99 5.37
N ALA A 26 -3.39 -7.63 5.45
CA ALA A 26 -4.33 -7.84 4.35
C ALA A 26 -3.93 -7.08 3.08
N MET A 27 -3.50 -5.83 3.24
CA MET A 27 -2.98 -5.01 2.15
C MET A 27 -1.73 -5.62 1.50
N ALA A 28 -0.76 -6.03 2.31
CA ALA A 28 0.49 -6.61 1.84
C ALA A 28 0.24 -7.92 1.05
N LEU A 29 -0.58 -8.82 1.58
CA LEU A 29 -0.97 -10.05 0.90
C LEU A 29 -1.65 -9.77 -0.45
N PHE A 30 -2.55 -8.80 -0.48
CA PHE A 30 -3.22 -8.40 -1.71
C PHE A 30 -2.25 -7.85 -2.75
N LEU A 31 -1.35 -6.92 -2.37
CA LEU A 31 -0.37 -6.35 -3.29
C LEU A 31 0.58 -7.41 -3.84
N VAL A 32 1.11 -8.28 -2.99
CA VAL A 32 1.99 -9.37 -3.43
C VAL A 32 1.27 -10.29 -4.42
N ALA A 33 0.05 -10.72 -4.10
CA ALA A 33 -0.70 -11.63 -4.97
C ALA A 33 -1.08 -10.97 -6.31
N SER A 34 -1.64 -9.75 -6.26
CA SER A 34 -2.14 -9.05 -7.44
C SER A 34 -1.03 -8.61 -8.39
N LEU A 35 0.08 -8.06 -7.86
CA LEU A 35 1.20 -7.62 -8.69
C LEU A 35 2.00 -8.80 -9.25
N SER A 36 2.14 -9.90 -8.49
CA SER A 36 2.75 -11.12 -9.03
C SER A 36 1.93 -11.71 -10.17
N LEU A 37 0.60 -11.76 -10.01
CA LEU A 37 -0.30 -12.21 -11.07
C LEU A 37 -0.26 -11.28 -12.28
N ALA A 38 -0.27 -9.96 -12.06
CA ALA A 38 -0.16 -8.98 -13.14
C ALA A 38 1.16 -9.15 -13.90
N TYR A 39 2.27 -9.38 -13.20
CA TYR A 39 3.56 -9.63 -13.83
C TYR A 39 3.55 -10.89 -14.69
N GLN A 40 2.96 -11.99 -14.20
CA GLN A 40 2.84 -13.23 -14.97
C GLN A 40 1.95 -13.09 -16.20
N ILE A 41 0.92 -12.23 -16.16
CA ILE A 41 0.03 -11.99 -17.30
C ILE A 41 0.67 -11.08 -18.34
N LEU A 42 1.36 -10.04 -17.89
CA LEU A 42 1.97 -9.04 -18.77
C LEU A 42 3.34 -9.46 -19.29
N GLU A 43 3.97 -10.42 -18.60
CA GLU A 43 5.33 -10.87 -18.84
C GLU A 43 6.32 -9.69 -18.84
N GLU A 44 7.52 -9.92 -19.36
CA GLU A 44 8.59 -8.94 -19.36
C GLU A 44 8.30 -7.78 -20.33
N GLU A 45 7.73 -8.08 -21.50
CA GLU A 45 7.41 -7.14 -22.58
C GLU A 45 6.27 -6.18 -22.20
N GLY A 46 5.30 -6.65 -21.41
CA GLY A 46 4.22 -5.81 -20.91
C GLY A 46 4.63 -4.99 -19.69
N THR A 47 5.69 -5.39 -18.98
CA THR A 47 6.15 -4.72 -17.75
C THR A 47 7.17 -3.63 -18.01
N PHE A 48 8.13 -3.87 -18.92
CA PHE A 48 9.24 -2.97 -19.19
C PHE A 48 9.31 -2.53 -20.66
N GLN A 49 9.86 -1.33 -20.89
CA GLN A 49 10.21 -0.90 -22.24
C GLN A 49 11.41 -1.72 -22.77
N PRO A 50 11.48 -1.99 -24.09
CA PRO A 50 12.56 -2.79 -24.67
C PRO A 50 13.95 -2.29 -24.25
N GLU A 51 14.84 -3.21 -23.88
CA GLU A 51 16.25 -2.95 -23.53
C GLU A 51 16.47 -2.03 -22.31
N THR A 52 15.42 -1.71 -21.55
CA THR A 52 15.50 -0.85 -20.37
C THR A 52 14.71 -1.42 -19.19
N PHE A 53 14.97 -0.90 -18.00
CA PHE A 53 14.13 -1.16 -16.82
C PHE A 53 13.04 -0.10 -16.61
N HIS A 54 12.79 0.77 -17.60
CA HIS A 54 11.67 1.70 -17.53
C HIS A 54 10.37 0.94 -17.61
N VAL A 55 9.52 1.11 -16.60
CA VAL A 55 8.22 0.47 -16.58
C VAL A 55 7.31 1.02 -17.68
N THR A 56 6.46 0.17 -18.24
CA THR A 56 5.48 0.59 -19.23
C THR A 56 4.32 1.36 -18.58
N PRO A 57 3.58 2.18 -19.35
CA PRO A 57 2.34 2.79 -18.87
C PRO A 57 1.30 1.76 -18.41
N LEU A 58 1.27 0.57 -19.02
CA LEU A 58 0.36 -0.51 -18.67
C LEU A 58 0.68 -1.07 -17.27
N TRP A 59 1.95 -1.31 -16.98
CA TRP A 59 2.40 -1.71 -15.66
C TRP A 59 2.12 -0.66 -14.59
N LEU A 60 2.34 0.62 -14.92
CA LEU A 60 2.01 1.73 -14.04
C LEU A 60 0.52 1.79 -13.72
N ALA A 61 -0.34 1.60 -14.71
CA ALA A 61 -1.78 1.57 -14.50
C ALA A 61 -2.20 0.40 -13.59
N ALA A 62 -1.63 -0.80 -13.80
CA ALA A 62 -1.87 -1.95 -12.94
C ALA A 62 -1.42 -1.69 -11.49
N HIS A 63 -0.24 -1.09 -11.31
CA HIS A 63 0.27 -0.69 -10.01
C HIS A 63 -0.64 0.28 -9.28
N VAL A 64 -1.02 1.37 -9.94
CA VAL A 64 -1.89 2.40 -9.34
C VAL A 64 -3.25 1.81 -8.97
N ALA A 65 -3.84 0.99 -9.86
CA ALA A 65 -5.09 0.30 -9.55
C ALA A 65 -4.95 -0.63 -8.33
N ALA A 66 -3.88 -1.41 -8.26
CA ALA A 66 -3.60 -2.29 -7.13
C ALA A 66 -3.41 -1.49 -5.83
N GLU A 67 -2.67 -0.39 -5.84
CA GLU A 67 -2.47 0.48 -4.67
C GLU A 67 -3.80 1.09 -4.16
N LEU A 68 -4.67 1.53 -5.06
CA LEU A 68 -5.99 2.07 -4.67
C LEU A 68 -6.87 1.01 -3.99
N ILE A 69 -6.90 -0.20 -4.54
CA ILE A 69 -7.66 -1.32 -3.95
C ILE A 69 -7.03 -1.76 -2.63
N ALA A 70 -5.71 -1.88 -2.58
CA ALA A 70 -4.97 -2.26 -1.39
C ALA A 70 -5.18 -1.27 -0.24
N GLY A 71 -5.12 0.03 -0.51
CA GLY A 71 -5.43 1.07 0.46
C GLY A 71 -6.86 0.92 0.99
N SER A 72 -7.82 0.67 0.10
CA SER A 72 -9.23 0.42 0.48
C SER A 72 -9.38 -0.77 1.43
N ILE A 73 -8.72 -1.89 1.12
CA ILE A 73 -8.67 -3.09 1.97
C ILE A 73 -8.06 -2.76 3.34
N ALA A 74 -6.91 -2.06 3.36
CA ALA A 74 -6.22 -1.69 4.59
C ALA A 74 -7.12 -0.88 5.53
N GLY A 75 -7.77 0.16 4.98
CA GLY A 75 -8.67 1.04 5.73
C GLY A 75 -9.91 0.32 6.25
N PHE A 76 -10.53 -0.51 5.40
CA PHE A 76 -11.70 -1.30 5.78
C PHE A 76 -11.38 -2.29 6.92
N VAL A 77 -10.30 -3.05 6.79
CA VAL A 77 -9.90 -4.06 7.78
C VAL A 77 -9.46 -3.39 9.09
N ALA A 78 -8.65 -2.33 9.03
CA ALA A 78 -8.20 -1.62 10.23
C ALA A 78 -9.37 -1.00 11.00
N TRP A 79 -10.34 -0.40 10.30
CA TRP A 79 -11.56 0.10 10.91
C TRP A 79 -12.37 -1.05 11.55
N SER A 80 -12.57 -2.14 10.83
CA SER A 80 -13.43 -3.25 11.28
C SER A 80 -12.88 -3.95 12.52
N VAL A 81 -11.56 -4.00 12.68
CA VAL A 81 -10.89 -4.70 13.80
C VAL A 81 -10.58 -3.75 14.97
N GLY A 82 -10.08 -2.55 14.71
CA GLY A 82 -9.56 -1.64 15.75
C GLY A 82 -10.24 -0.27 15.80
N GLY A 83 -11.29 -0.06 14.99
CA GLY A 83 -12.09 1.16 14.97
C GLY A 83 -11.32 2.41 14.52
N LYS A 84 -11.80 3.57 14.97
CA LYS A 84 -11.32 4.90 14.53
C LYS A 84 -9.83 5.13 14.76
N ARG A 85 -9.31 4.70 15.91
CA ARG A 85 -7.89 4.89 16.25
C ARG A 85 -7.00 4.04 15.33
N ALA A 86 -7.37 2.79 15.09
CA ALA A 86 -6.62 1.93 14.18
C ALA A 86 -6.66 2.45 12.73
N LEU A 87 -7.80 2.98 12.27
CA LEU A 87 -7.93 3.62 10.96
C LEU A 87 -6.92 4.77 10.80
N TYR A 88 -6.87 5.72 11.73
CA TYR A 88 -5.88 6.81 11.63
C TYR A 88 -4.46 6.31 11.80
N GLY A 89 -4.24 5.29 12.64
CA GLY A 89 -2.95 4.62 12.79
C GLY A 89 -2.44 4.05 11.47
N ILE A 90 -3.26 3.29 10.75
CA ILE A 90 -2.87 2.70 9.47
C ILE A 90 -2.66 3.78 8.40
N VAL A 91 -3.51 4.81 8.34
CA VAL A 91 -3.35 5.93 7.40
C VAL A 91 -2.03 6.66 7.63
N ALA A 92 -1.71 6.98 8.89
CA ALA A 92 -0.44 7.62 9.25
C ALA A 92 0.75 6.72 8.93
N LEU A 93 0.67 5.42 9.24
CA LEU A 93 1.73 4.46 8.95
C LEU A 93 2.00 4.36 7.44
N LEU A 94 0.96 4.17 6.62
CA LEU A 94 1.09 4.06 5.17
C LEU A 94 1.63 5.34 4.55
N PHE A 95 1.15 6.50 5.00
CA PHE A 95 1.63 7.78 4.51
C PHE A 95 3.11 7.99 4.85
N LEU A 96 3.51 7.74 6.10
CA LEU A 96 4.90 7.92 6.55
C LEU A 96 5.85 6.94 5.87
N MET A 97 5.52 5.64 5.87
CA MET A 97 6.36 4.62 5.23
C MET A 97 6.46 4.87 3.72
N GLY A 98 5.32 5.11 3.05
CA GLY A 98 5.33 5.37 1.62
C GLY A 98 6.10 6.65 1.27
N SER A 99 6.03 7.70 2.09
CA SER A 99 6.80 8.92 1.89
C SER A 99 8.31 8.69 2.06
N LEU A 100 8.71 7.90 3.07
CA LEU A 100 10.11 7.51 3.27
C LEU A 100 10.64 6.68 2.10
N THR A 101 9.86 5.70 1.62
CA THR A 101 10.21 4.91 0.44
C THR A 101 10.31 5.77 -0.81
N ALA A 102 9.36 6.70 -1.00
CA ALA A 102 9.38 7.63 -2.14
C ALA A 102 10.61 8.53 -2.10
N ALA A 103 10.97 9.07 -0.93
CA ALA A 103 12.16 9.89 -0.76
C ALA A 103 13.44 9.12 -1.10
N GLY A 104 13.55 7.87 -0.64
CA GLY A 104 14.67 6.98 -1.01
C GLY A 104 14.78 6.77 -2.51
N LYS A 105 13.66 6.41 -3.16
CA LYS A 105 13.61 6.16 -4.60
C LYS A 105 13.90 7.41 -5.44
N ILE A 106 13.45 8.58 -5.02
CA ILE A 106 13.75 9.84 -5.70
C ILE A 106 15.23 10.20 -5.54
N SER A 107 15.81 9.94 -4.36
CA SER A 107 17.22 10.21 -4.09
C SER A 107 18.17 9.26 -4.83
N GLU A 108 17.75 8.04 -5.13
CA GLU A 108 18.51 7.08 -5.95
C GLU A 108 18.69 7.58 -7.40
N GLY A 109 17.80 8.44 -7.88
CA GLY A 109 17.84 8.98 -9.24
C GLY A 109 17.53 7.94 -10.31
N ASP A 110 17.76 8.31 -11.58
CA ASP A 110 17.49 7.47 -12.75
C ASP A 110 18.77 6.76 -13.21
N HIS A 111 19.40 6.01 -12.31
CA HIS A 111 20.61 5.24 -12.60
C HIS A 111 20.24 3.86 -13.16
N GLY A 112 19.66 3.83 -14.35
CA GLY A 112 19.34 2.60 -15.04
C GLY A 112 20.59 1.89 -15.57
N THR A 113 20.84 0.66 -15.12
CA THR A 113 21.69 -0.27 -15.85
C THR A 113 20.97 -0.65 -17.15
N PRO A 114 21.63 -0.70 -18.32
CA PRO A 114 21.04 -1.26 -19.52
C PRO A 114 20.54 -2.68 -19.26
N ARG A 115 19.34 -3.01 -19.75
CA ARG A 115 18.83 -4.37 -19.62
C ARG A 115 19.56 -5.25 -20.63
N GLY A 116 20.21 -6.31 -20.14
CA GLY A 116 20.87 -7.28 -21.00
C GLY A 116 19.88 -8.08 -21.87
N PRO A 117 20.38 -8.89 -22.82
CA PRO A 117 19.56 -9.77 -23.64
C PRO A 117 19.10 -11.04 -22.89
N GLU A 118 19.60 -11.26 -21.68
CA GLU A 118 19.22 -12.39 -20.82
C GLU A 118 17.84 -12.16 -20.20
N GLU A 119 17.10 -13.25 -19.96
CA GLU A 119 15.82 -13.17 -19.25
C GLU A 119 16.00 -12.50 -17.88
N THR A 120 15.18 -11.49 -17.60
CA THR A 120 15.26 -10.78 -16.34
C THR A 120 14.61 -11.62 -15.24
N ASP A 121 15.42 -12.12 -14.30
CA ASP A 121 14.90 -12.74 -13.08
C ASP A 121 13.99 -11.76 -12.30
N GLY A 122 12.94 -12.28 -11.67
CA GLY A 122 11.95 -11.46 -10.96
C GLY A 122 12.56 -10.59 -9.85
N GLN A 123 13.59 -11.07 -9.15
CA GLN A 123 14.27 -10.26 -8.13
C GLN A 123 15.11 -9.15 -8.78
N MET A 124 15.77 -9.44 -9.90
CA MET A 124 16.50 -8.44 -10.69
C MET A 124 15.55 -7.37 -11.26
N ALA A 125 14.40 -7.78 -11.78
CA ALA A 125 13.36 -6.90 -12.28
C ALA A 125 12.88 -5.91 -11.20
N GLN A 126 12.58 -6.40 -10.00
CA GLN A 126 12.12 -5.54 -8.90
C GLN A 126 13.20 -4.56 -8.42
N THR A 127 14.45 -5.01 -8.38
CA THR A 127 15.57 -4.19 -7.87
C THR A 127 15.92 -3.07 -8.84
N ASN A 128 15.87 -3.34 -10.15
CA ASN A 128 16.26 -2.38 -11.18
C ASN A 128 15.09 -1.60 -11.79
N ALA A 129 13.83 -1.90 -11.44
CA ALA A 129 12.67 -1.23 -12.01
C ALA A 129 12.70 0.29 -11.79
N ILE A 130 12.64 1.02 -12.90
CA ILE A 130 12.65 2.48 -12.93
C ILE A 130 11.22 2.97 -13.15
N SER A 131 10.68 3.64 -12.14
CA SER A 131 9.37 4.30 -12.21
C SER A 131 9.53 5.81 -12.31
N PRO A 132 8.61 6.51 -13.00
CA PRO A 132 8.64 7.96 -13.05
C PRO A 132 8.39 8.57 -11.66
N VAL A 133 9.08 9.67 -11.36
CA VAL A 133 9.06 10.35 -10.04
C VAL A 133 7.64 10.61 -9.52
N TRP A 134 6.72 11.03 -10.39
CA TRP A 134 5.34 11.31 -10.00
C TRP A 134 4.64 10.10 -9.40
N LYS A 135 4.97 8.87 -9.83
CA LYS A 135 4.37 7.64 -9.29
C LYS A 135 4.81 7.42 -7.85
N HIS A 136 6.06 7.69 -7.53
CA HIS A 136 6.57 7.58 -6.16
C HIS A 136 5.89 8.56 -5.21
N LEU A 137 5.59 9.78 -5.67
CA LEU A 137 4.83 10.77 -4.90
C LEU A 137 3.36 10.37 -4.75
N LEU A 138 2.78 9.76 -5.77
CA LEU A 138 1.37 9.38 -5.79
C LEU A 138 1.07 8.15 -4.91
N SER A 139 2.00 7.21 -4.79
CA SER A 139 1.83 5.96 -4.04
C SER A 139 1.42 6.16 -2.57
N PRO A 140 2.13 6.95 -1.73
CA PRO A 140 1.72 7.19 -0.35
C PRO A 140 0.35 7.87 -0.25
N ILE A 141 0.04 8.78 -1.18
CA ILE A 141 -1.24 9.50 -1.22
C ILE A 141 -2.38 8.54 -1.58
N SER A 142 -2.15 7.64 -2.54
CA SER A 142 -3.15 6.68 -3.02
C SER A 142 -3.47 5.66 -1.94
N LEU A 143 -2.46 5.05 -1.34
CA LEU A 143 -2.62 4.06 -0.27
C LEU A 143 -3.31 4.67 0.96
N ALA A 144 -2.74 5.76 1.49
CA ALA A 144 -3.27 6.40 2.70
C ALA A 144 -4.64 7.06 2.45
N GLY A 145 -4.81 7.70 1.30
CA GLY A 145 -6.06 8.34 0.90
C GLY A 145 -7.20 7.33 0.75
N MET A 146 -6.97 6.23 0.03
CA MET A 146 -8.01 5.20 -0.13
C MET A 146 -8.31 4.44 1.16
N ALA A 147 -7.31 4.23 2.02
CA ALA A 147 -7.54 3.70 3.36
C ALA A 147 -8.46 4.62 4.18
N LEU A 148 -8.19 5.93 4.16
CA LEU A 148 -9.00 6.91 4.86
C LEU A 148 -10.44 6.94 4.32
N VAL A 149 -10.61 7.06 3.00
CA VAL A 149 -11.93 7.12 2.35
C VAL A 149 -12.76 5.89 2.69
N THR A 150 -12.20 4.69 2.49
CA THR A 150 -12.94 3.44 2.68
C THR A 150 -13.25 3.20 4.16
N GLY A 151 -12.30 3.48 5.05
CA GLY A 151 -12.53 3.38 6.50
C GLY A 151 -13.61 4.33 7.00
N LEU A 152 -13.67 5.56 6.47
CA LEU A 152 -14.73 6.52 6.81
C LEU A 152 -16.10 6.10 6.29
N VAL A 153 -16.18 5.52 5.09
CA VAL A 153 -17.43 4.96 4.54
C VAL A 153 -17.92 3.78 5.41
N ALA A 154 -17.01 2.91 5.86
CA ALA A 154 -17.35 1.82 6.76
C ALA A 154 -17.90 2.32 8.10
N PHE A 155 -17.30 3.38 8.67
CA PHE A 155 -17.81 4.04 9.87
C PHE A 155 -19.23 4.58 9.69
N GLN A 156 -19.49 5.30 8.59
CA GLN A 156 -20.82 5.86 8.32
C GLN A 156 -21.90 4.78 8.24
N ARG A 157 -21.58 3.62 7.64
CA ARG A 157 -22.51 2.48 7.58
C ARG A 157 -22.81 1.93 8.97
N SER A 158 -21.79 1.70 9.79
CA SER A 158 -21.97 1.22 11.18
C SER A 158 -22.79 2.17 12.05
N SER A 159 -22.79 3.48 11.77
CA SER A 159 -23.60 4.45 12.51
C SER A 159 -25.07 4.51 12.11
N ARG A 160 -25.42 3.99 10.92
CA ARG A 160 -26.79 4.03 10.38
C ARG A 160 -27.63 2.80 10.78
N ASP A 161 -26.97 1.69 11.08
CA ASP A 161 -27.63 0.44 11.46
C ASP A 161 -27.30 0.08 12.93
N PRO A 162 -27.94 0.74 13.92
CA PRO A 162 -27.71 0.45 15.34
C PRO A 162 -28.46 -0.80 15.85
N TYR A 163 -28.95 -1.64 14.94
CA TYR A 163 -29.92 -2.71 15.20
C TYR A 163 -29.27 -4.06 15.46
#